data_AF-A0A950DKT0-F1
#
_entry.id   AF-A0A950DKT0-F1
#
_cell.length_a   1.000
_cell.length_b   1.000
_cell.length_c   1.000
_cell.angle_alpha   90.00
_cell.angle_beta   90.00
_cell.angle_gamma   90.00
#
_symmetry.space_group_name_H-M   'P 1'
#
loop_
_entity.id
_entity.type
_entity.pdbx_description
1 polymer ?
#
loop_
_entity_poly.entity_id
_entity_poly.type
_entity_poly.pdbx_seq_one_letter_code
_entity_poly.pdbx_strand_id
1 'polypeptide(L)'
;DGATCPSDDVSTPAAQQKAYQLLTDKGLIRIGLAIPTNAKFTVSVLSDPYGCNTDPTTGLTSPTSGIVSVYRRPLPSTNLGFLSTIMWDGREPSLAHQAIDATLTHAQGNNAPTTAQQTQTVNFESGIFTSQIFDNQALLLLAQPSQLTQTVPIANTNNPVQCTEASVAQSGGPFALAALLPDFFIGVNDPFGGNPCGTPFTGDIFDLYANWENLPGNDPVSSFRKSVARGEQVFNTKPITITGVAGINDVLNQPSVIGNCGTCHDTPNIGDHSVKAPLNIGITDANPVSPLDVAGLPVFDVTCTDPSSRLFGKTLTVTDPGRALVSGKCADIGKTKGPILRGLAARAPYFHNGSAATLSDAVEFYDQRFNVGFTDQEKQDLANFLATL
;
A
#
# COMPACT_ATOMS: atom_id res chain seq x y z
N ASP A 1 -0.78 -7.05 20.85
CA ASP A 1 0.50 -6.90 21.56
C ASP A 1 1.70 -6.78 20.62
N GLY A 2 1.60 -7.17 19.34
CA GLY A 2 2.69 -7.08 18.36
C GLY A 2 3.57 -8.33 18.32
N ALA A 3 3.28 -9.33 19.15
CA ALA A 3 3.99 -10.60 19.16
C ALA A 3 3.71 -11.37 17.87
N THR A 4 4.64 -12.21 17.48
CA THR A 4 4.55 -13.01 16.26
C THR A 4 3.45 -14.05 16.40
N CYS A 5 3.27 -14.58 17.62
CA CYS A 5 2.15 -15.43 18.02
C CYS A 5 1.54 -14.99 19.35
N PRO A 6 0.20 -15.11 19.54
CA PRO A 6 -0.41 -14.93 20.87
C PRO A 6 0.09 -15.92 21.93
N SER A 7 0.65 -17.06 21.50
CA SER A 7 1.21 -18.10 22.37
C SER A 7 2.71 -17.91 22.67
N ASP A 8 3.35 -16.87 22.12
CA ASP A 8 4.78 -16.64 22.33
C ASP A 8 5.09 -16.32 23.80
N ASP A 9 6.23 -16.82 24.29
CA ASP A 9 6.76 -16.46 25.59
C ASP A 9 7.32 -15.03 25.57
N VAL A 10 6.78 -14.17 26.44
CA VAL A 10 7.21 -12.78 26.63
C VAL A 10 7.69 -12.50 28.05
N SER A 11 7.98 -13.55 28.84
CA SER A 11 8.32 -13.46 30.26
C SER A 11 9.73 -12.93 30.54
N THR A 12 10.63 -12.99 29.56
CA THR A 12 12.02 -12.52 29.68
C THR A 12 12.43 -11.65 28.49
N PRO A 13 13.43 -10.76 28.63
CA PRO A 13 13.89 -9.93 27.50
C PRO A 13 14.34 -10.74 26.27
N ALA A 14 14.98 -11.90 26.48
CA ALA A 14 15.39 -12.77 25.38
C ALA A 14 14.20 -13.43 24.69
N ALA A 15 13.18 -13.85 25.45
CA ALA A 15 11.95 -14.40 24.92
C ALA A 15 11.16 -13.33 24.14
N GLN A 16 11.07 -12.11 24.67
CA GLN A 16 10.49 -10.96 23.99
C GLN A 16 11.20 -10.65 22.67
N GLN A 17 12.54 -10.61 22.65
CA GLN A 17 13.28 -10.35 21.41
C GLN A 17 12.93 -11.36 20.30
N LYS A 18 12.72 -12.62 20.66
CA LYS A 18 12.26 -13.66 19.74
C LYS A 18 10.79 -13.47 19.33
N ALA A 19 9.90 -13.23 20.31
CA ALA A 19 8.47 -13.05 20.08
C ALA A 19 8.16 -11.85 19.17
N TYR A 20 8.97 -10.78 19.23
CA TYR A 20 8.77 -9.55 18.45
C TYR A 20 9.66 -9.45 17.20
N GLN A 21 10.32 -10.55 16.81
CA GLN A 21 11.34 -10.50 15.76
C GLN A 21 10.80 -10.00 14.41
N LEU A 22 9.62 -10.44 13.97
CA LEU A 22 9.04 -9.95 12.70
C LEU A 22 8.71 -8.45 12.74
N LEU A 23 8.35 -7.94 13.91
CA LEU A 23 8.10 -6.51 14.10
C LEU A 23 9.40 -5.72 14.02
N THR A 24 10.46 -6.17 14.69
CA THR A 24 11.74 -5.45 14.72
C THR A 24 12.49 -5.54 13.40
N ASP A 25 12.44 -6.69 12.73
CA ASP A 25 13.27 -6.96 11.56
C ASP A 25 12.58 -6.52 10.26
N LYS A 26 11.24 -6.66 10.18
CA LYS A 26 10.46 -6.39 8.96
C LYS A 26 9.31 -5.39 9.15
N GLY A 27 9.10 -4.87 10.37
CA GLY A 27 7.98 -3.97 10.66
C GLY A 27 6.61 -4.64 10.53
N LEU A 28 6.54 -5.95 10.72
CA LEU A 28 5.31 -6.74 10.51
C LEU A 28 4.57 -7.00 11.81
N ILE A 29 3.25 -6.92 11.73
CA ILE A 29 2.35 -7.34 12.80
C ILE A 29 1.51 -8.52 12.32
N ARG A 30 1.19 -9.44 13.25
CA ARG A 30 0.27 -10.54 12.98
C ARG A 30 -1.15 -10.02 12.79
N ILE A 31 -1.79 -10.48 11.72
CA ILE A 31 -3.21 -10.31 11.44
C ILE A 31 -3.82 -11.71 11.36
N GLY A 32 -4.63 -12.08 12.36
CA GLY A 32 -5.36 -13.35 12.36
C GLY A 32 -6.73 -13.18 11.72
N LEU A 33 -6.97 -13.86 10.59
CA LEU A 33 -8.24 -13.81 9.86
C LEU A 33 -8.90 -15.18 9.82
N ALA A 34 -10.18 -15.25 10.17
CA ALA A 34 -10.94 -16.48 10.01
C ALA A 34 -11.16 -16.80 8.52
N ILE A 35 -11.09 -18.07 8.14
CA ILE A 35 -11.52 -18.48 6.79
C ILE A 35 -13.02 -18.19 6.65
N PRO A 36 -13.46 -17.45 5.62
CA PRO A 36 -14.88 -17.17 5.40
C PRO A 36 -15.69 -18.46 5.25
N THR A 37 -16.89 -18.53 5.85
CA THR A 37 -17.75 -19.72 5.77
C THR A 37 -18.22 -20.03 4.34
N ASN A 38 -18.22 -19.02 3.47
CA ASN A 38 -18.53 -19.15 2.05
C ASN A 38 -17.29 -19.35 1.17
N ALA A 39 -16.10 -19.57 1.76
CA ALA A 39 -14.87 -19.75 1.03
C ALA A 39 -14.98 -20.86 -0.02
N LYS A 40 -14.51 -20.55 -1.23
CA LYS A 40 -14.44 -21.47 -2.36
C LYS A 40 -13.01 -21.96 -2.58
N PHE A 41 -12.25 -22.05 -1.51
CA PHE A 41 -10.90 -22.55 -1.50
C PHE A 41 -10.64 -23.28 -0.19
N THR A 42 -9.59 -24.08 -0.17
CA THR A 42 -9.02 -24.71 1.02
C THR A 42 -7.64 -24.13 1.28
N VAL A 43 -7.21 -24.11 2.54
CA VAL A 43 -5.90 -23.65 2.97
C VAL A 43 -5.19 -24.78 3.71
N SER A 44 -3.96 -25.07 3.33
CA SER A 44 -3.05 -25.95 4.07
C SER A 44 -1.74 -25.24 4.36
N VAL A 45 -1.19 -25.48 5.54
CA VAL A 45 0.06 -24.84 5.98
C VAL A 45 1.25 -25.68 5.51
N LEU A 46 2.13 -25.09 4.72
CA LEU A 46 3.39 -25.70 4.29
C LEU A 46 4.54 -25.35 5.22
N SER A 47 4.57 -24.10 5.69
CA SER A 47 5.58 -23.60 6.62
C SER A 47 4.91 -22.72 7.66
N ASP A 48 5.21 -22.96 8.92
CA ASP A 48 4.70 -22.19 10.06
C ASP A 48 5.83 -21.91 11.04
N PRO A 49 6.75 -20.98 10.73
CA PRO A 49 7.99 -20.79 11.51
C PRO A 49 7.76 -20.49 13.00
N TYR A 50 6.56 -20.03 13.35
CA TYR A 50 6.18 -19.59 14.70
C TYR A 50 5.06 -20.42 15.32
N GLY A 51 4.56 -21.45 14.62
CA GLY A 51 3.51 -22.32 15.12
C GLY A 51 2.11 -21.69 15.21
N CYS A 52 1.89 -20.47 14.71
CA CYS A 52 0.60 -19.77 14.87
C CYS A 52 -0.53 -20.32 14.01
N ASN A 53 -0.21 -20.91 12.88
CA ASN A 53 -1.21 -21.44 11.95
C ASN A 53 -1.55 -22.89 12.23
N THR A 54 -0.66 -23.61 12.92
CA THR A 54 -0.81 -25.01 13.31
C THR A 54 -1.23 -25.18 14.77
N ASP A 55 -1.16 -24.11 15.58
CA ASP A 55 -1.65 -24.10 16.95
C ASP A 55 -3.18 -24.35 17.00
N PRO A 56 -3.66 -25.29 17.83
CA PRO A 56 -5.07 -25.69 17.85
C PRO A 56 -6.02 -24.62 18.41
N THR A 57 -5.49 -23.60 19.08
CA THR A 57 -6.27 -22.51 19.70
C THR A 57 -6.31 -21.28 18.80
N THR A 58 -5.23 -21.00 18.08
CA THR A 58 -5.00 -19.74 17.37
C THR A 58 -4.86 -19.87 15.85
N GLY A 59 -4.80 -21.10 15.33
CA GLY A 59 -4.57 -21.43 13.93
C GLY A 59 -5.75 -22.11 13.23
N LEU A 60 -5.44 -22.90 12.21
CA LEU A 60 -6.41 -23.65 11.40
C LEU A 60 -6.96 -24.86 12.17
N THR A 61 -8.27 -25.06 12.08
CA THR A 61 -8.95 -26.24 12.65
C THR A 61 -9.33 -27.27 11.59
N SER A 62 -9.41 -26.84 10.33
CA SER A 62 -9.51 -27.70 9.16
C SER A 62 -9.03 -26.92 7.92
N PRO A 63 -8.91 -27.55 6.74
CA PRO A 63 -8.58 -26.82 5.52
C PRO A 63 -9.59 -25.73 5.11
N THR A 64 -10.78 -25.68 5.73
CA THR A 64 -11.84 -24.70 5.41
C THR A 64 -12.28 -23.88 6.63
N SER A 65 -11.62 -24.01 7.78
CA SER A 65 -12.03 -23.34 9.01
C SER A 65 -10.86 -23.05 9.95
N GLY A 66 -11.06 -22.09 10.85
CA GLY A 66 -10.04 -21.61 11.78
C GLY A 66 -9.43 -20.31 11.30
N ILE A 67 -8.31 -19.95 11.92
CA ILE A 67 -7.64 -18.65 11.74
C ILE A 67 -6.36 -18.85 10.92
N VAL A 68 -6.21 -18.04 9.88
CA VAL A 68 -4.96 -17.87 9.15
C VAL A 68 -4.26 -16.64 9.72
N SER A 69 -3.07 -16.85 10.26
CA SER A 69 -2.17 -15.81 10.75
C SER A 69 -1.24 -15.36 9.62
N VAL A 70 -1.49 -14.15 9.10
CA VAL A 70 -0.63 -13.50 8.10
C VAL A 70 0.09 -12.30 8.73
N TYR A 71 1.17 -11.84 8.10
CA TYR A 71 2.03 -10.81 8.68
C TYR A 71 2.12 -9.63 7.74
N ARG A 72 1.64 -8.48 8.19
CA ARG A 72 1.49 -7.28 7.35
C ARG A 72 2.06 -6.06 8.04
N ARG A 73 2.60 -5.15 7.24
CA ARG A 73 3.04 -3.83 7.68
C ARG A 73 1.83 -2.95 7.96
N PRO A 74 1.88 -2.09 9.00
CA PRO A 74 0.82 -1.12 9.22
C PRO A 74 0.77 -0.11 8.06
N LEU A 75 -0.44 0.19 7.59
CA LEU A 75 -0.65 1.30 6.66
C LEU A 75 -0.65 2.63 7.43
N PRO A 76 -0.23 3.74 6.81
CA PRO A 76 -0.39 5.07 7.38
C PRO A 76 -1.86 5.36 7.71
N SER A 77 -2.12 5.94 8.88
CA SER A 77 -3.43 6.50 9.26
C SER A 77 -3.55 7.97 8.84
N THR A 78 -3.03 8.29 7.65
CA THR A 78 -2.94 9.63 7.08
C THR A 78 -3.31 9.58 5.60
N ASN A 79 -3.69 10.72 5.02
CA ASN A 79 -4.14 10.83 3.62
C ASN A 79 -5.39 9.96 3.32
N LEU A 80 -6.17 9.61 4.36
CA LEU A 80 -7.24 8.62 4.27
C LEU A 80 -8.41 9.07 3.39
N GLY A 81 -8.58 10.38 3.18
CA GLY A 81 -9.56 10.93 2.25
C GLY A 81 -9.36 10.54 0.78
N PHE A 82 -8.16 10.07 0.41
CA PHE A 82 -7.85 9.60 -0.95
C PHE A 82 -8.00 8.09 -1.12
N LEU A 83 -8.31 7.33 -0.06
CA LEU A 83 -8.37 5.87 -0.16
C LEU A 83 -9.61 5.40 -0.91
N SER A 84 -9.39 4.59 -1.94
CA SER A 84 -10.45 3.77 -2.53
C SER A 84 -10.72 2.49 -1.72
N THR A 85 -9.70 1.98 -1.02
CA THR A 85 -9.71 0.71 -0.28
C THR A 85 -9.01 0.84 1.07
N ILE A 86 -9.65 0.36 2.14
CA ILE A 86 -9.13 0.44 3.51
C ILE A 86 -8.59 -0.94 3.93
N MET A 87 -7.39 -0.95 4.52
CA MET A 87 -6.55 -2.13 4.78
C MET A 87 -5.97 -2.79 3.51
N TRP A 88 -4.87 -3.53 3.67
CA TRP A 88 -4.20 -4.22 2.56
C TRP A 88 -5.11 -5.18 1.78
N ASP A 89 -6.07 -5.81 2.46
CA ASP A 89 -7.01 -6.78 1.89
C ASP A 89 -8.40 -6.19 1.60
N GLY A 90 -8.62 -4.90 1.89
CA GLY A 90 -9.89 -4.25 1.67
C GLY A 90 -11.02 -4.71 2.60
N ARG A 91 -10.69 -5.29 3.76
CA ARG A 91 -11.71 -5.85 4.69
C ARG A 91 -12.62 -4.80 5.32
N GLU A 92 -12.15 -3.57 5.40
CA GLU A 92 -12.90 -2.49 6.03
C GLU A 92 -13.79 -1.78 4.99
N PRO A 93 -15.12 -1.82 5.15
CA PRO A 93 -16.04 -1.22 4.18
C PRO A 93 -16.07 0.32 4.24
N SER A 94 -15.66 0.91 5.37
CA SER A 94 -15.61 2.36 5.60
C SER A 94 -14.67 2.71 6.75
N LEU A 95 -14.24 3.97 6.84
CA LEU A 95 -13.45 4.45 7.98
C LEU A 95 -14.25 4.35 9.30
N ALA A 96 -15.57 4.53 9.25
CA ALA A 96 -16.42 4.36 10.43
C ALA A 96 -16.39 2.91 10.97
N HIS A 97 -16.46 1.91 10.08
CA HIS A 97 -16.33 0.51 10.47
C HIS A 97 -14.93 0.22 11.00
N GLN A 98 -13.90 0.74 10.33
CA GLN A 98 -12.51 0.57 10.73
C GLN A 98 -12.21 1.18 12.10
N ALA A 99 -12.79 2.33 12.43
CA ALA A 99 -12.66 2.96 13.74
C ALA A 99 -13.29 2.12 14.87
N ILE A 100 -14.43 1.45 14.60
CA ILE A 100 -15.03 0.50 15.55
C ILE A 100 -14.10 -0.70 15.73
N ASP A 101 -13.67 -1.32 14.63
CA ASP A 101 -12.83 -2.53 14.68
C ASP A 101 -11.53 -2.24 15.43
N ALA A 102 -10.83 -1.16 15.10
CA ALA A 102 -9.61 -0.75 15.78
C ALA A 102 -9.82 -0.48 17.29
N THR A 103 -10.97 0.09 17.67
CA THR A 103 -11.28 0.34 19.09
C THR A 103 -11.46 -0.97 19.85
N LEU A 104 -12.22 -1.91 19.30
CA LEU A 104 -12.56 -3.15 19.97
C LEU A 104 -11.40 -4.15 19.96
N THR A 105 -10.61 -4.18 18.89
CA THR A 105 -9.55 -5.18 18.70
C THR A 105 -8.19 -4.64 19.15
N HIS A 106 -7.68 -3.60 18.48
CA HIS A 106 -6.33 -3.09 18.74
C HIS A 106 -6.24 -2.39 20.10
N ALA A 107 -7.19 -1.50 20.39
CA ALA A 107 -7.23 -0.76 21.65
C ALA A 107 -7.87 -1.56 22.80
N GLN A 108 -8.44 -2.74 22.51
CA GLN A 108 -9.10 -3.62 23.47
C GLN A 108 -10.18 -2.89 24.31
N GLY A 109 -10.90 -1.97 23.67
CA GLY A 109 -11.97 -1.22 24.29
C GLY A 109 -13.13 -2.14 24.68
N ASN A 110 -13.63 -2.00 25.91
CA ASN A 110 -14.77 -2.79 26.40
C ASN A 110 -16.08 -2.54 25.62
N ASN A 111 -16.22 -1.36 25.00
CA ASN A 111 -17.41 -0.95 24.27
C ASN A 111 -17.04 -0.29 22.95
N ALA A 112 -17.90 -0.44 21.95
CA ALA A 112 -17.77 0.26 20.68
C ALA A 112 -17.97 1.78 20.88
N PRO A 113 -17.31 2.64 20.07
CA PRO A 113 -17.58 4.07 20.09
C PRO A 113 -19.04 4.35 19.71
N THR A 114 -19.65 5.36 20.33
CA THR A 114 -20.98 5.87 19.92
C THR A 114 -20.93 6.44 18.50
N THR A 115 -22.08 6.54 17.81
CA THR A 115 -22.14 7.14 16.46
C THR A 115 -21.52 8.53 16.41
N ALA A 116 -21.71 9.37 17.44
CA ALA A 116 -21.09 10.68 17.51
C ALA A 116 -19.56 10.60 17.59
N GLN A 117 -19.01 9.69 18.41
CA GLN A 117 -17.56 9.45 18.49
C GLN A 117 -16.99 8.88 17.19
N GLN A 118 -17.73 7.98 16.52
CA GLN A 118 -17.33 7.45 15.21
C GLN A 118 -17.23 8.58 14.19
N THR A 119 -18.25 9.45 14.08
CA THR A 119 -18.21 10.60 13.18
C THR A 119 -17.04 11.54 13.50
N GLN A 120 -16.78 11.82 14.77
CA GLN A 120 -15.63 12.65 15.19
C GLN A 120 -14.30 12.00 14.80
N THR A 121 -14.17 10.68 14.97
CA THR A 121 -12.97 9.91 14.62
C THR A 121 -12.74 9.96 13.11
N VAL A 122 -13.76 9.67 12.30
CA VAL A 122 -13.67 9.73 10.84
C VAL A 122 -13.34 11.13 10.34
N ASN A 123 -13.94 12.17 10.92
CA ASN A 123 -13.63 13.56 10.57
C ASN A 123 -12.17 13.92 10.90
N PHE A 124 -11.66 13.46 12.03
CA PHE A 124 -10.26 13.65 12.41
C PHE A 124 -9.33 12.91 11.44
N GLU A 125 -9.56 11.62 11.23
CA GLU A 125 -8.78 10.76 10.33
C GLU A 125 -8.75 11.27 8.89
N SER A 126 -9.87 11.78 8.39
CA SER A 126 -9.98 12.34 7.03
C SER A 126 -9.30 13.70 6.88
N GLY A 127 -8.96 14.37 8.00
CA GLY A 127 -8.29 15.67 8.02
C GLY A 127 -6.78 15.61 8.24
N ILE A 128 -6.19 14.40 8.37
CA ILE A 128 -4.75 14.26 8.58
C ILE A 128 -4.04 13.99 7.26
N PHE A 129 -3.11 14.88 6.92
CA PHE A 129 -2.28 14.78 5.73
C PHE A 129 -0.80 14.61 6.09
N THR A 130 -0.08 13.82 5.32
CA THR A 130 1.37 13.64 5.48
C THR A 130 2.01 13.48 4.12
N SER A 131 3.09 14.21 3.91
CA SER A 131 3.89 14.14 2.70
C SER A 131 5.30 14.67 2.98
N GLN A 132 6.28 14.25 2.18
CA GLN A 132 7.67 14.62 2.38
C GLN A 132 7.90 16.10 2.02
N ILE A 133 8.47 16.89 2.96
CA ILE A 133 8.81 18.31 2.71
C ILE A 133 10.31 18.56 2.54
N PHE A 134 11.12 17.59 2.94
CA PHE A 134 12.57 17.70 2.96
C PHE A 134 13.21 16.34 2.64
N ASP A 135 14.24 16.37 1.81
CA ASP A 135 15.15 15.26 1.56
C ASP A 135 16.60 15.72 1.80
N ASN A 136 17.47 14.82 2.24
CA ASN A 136 18.85 15.17 2.60
C ASN A 136 19.70 15.63 1.41
N GLN A 137 19.36 15.23 0.19
CA GLN A 137 20.09 15.59 -1.03
C GLN A 137 19.38 16.70 -1.82
N ALA A 138 18.05 16.65 -1.96
CA ALA A 138 17.27 17.70 -2.62
C ALA A 138 17.03 18.94 -1.73
N LEU A 139 17.28 18.83 -0.42
CA LEU A 139 16.88 19.80 0.60
C LEU A 139 15.35 19.99 0.60
N LEU A 140 14.87 21.22 0.50
CA LEU A 140 13.43 21.50 0.44
C LEU A 140 12.79 20.93 -0.84
N LEU A 141 11.72 20.15 -0.69
CA LEU A 141 10.97 19.52 -1.78
C LEU A 141 9.85 20.39 -2.35
N LEU A 142 10.07 21.71 -2.33
CA LEU A 142 9.14 22.71 -2.84
C LEU A 142 9.63 23.17 -4.21
N ALA A 143 8.91 22.90 -5.31
CA ALA A 143 9.23 23.53 -6.58
C ALA A 143 8.57 24.92 -6.60
N GLN A 144 9.42 25.95 -6.44
CA GLN A 144 9.10 27.38 -6.40
C GLN A 144 8.21 27.84 -5.21
N PRO A 145 8.56 28.95 -4.54
CA PRO A 145 7.74 29.52 -3.48
C PRO A 145 6.53 30.27 -4.07
N SER A 146 5.37 29.61 -4.20
CA SER A 146 4.08 30.30 -4.07
C SER A 146 3.61 30.18 -2.61
N GLN A 147 2.86 31.12 -2.05
CA GLN A 147 2.30 31.01 -0.69
C GLN A 147 0.83 30.56 -0.78
N LEU A 148 0.47 29.45 -0.12
CA LEU A 148 -0.90 29.07 0.22
C LEU A 148 -1.20 29.61 1.61
N THR A 149 -2.32 30.29 1.78
CA THR A 149 -2.89 30.55 3.10
C THR A 149 -4.08 29.60 3.26
N GLN A 150 -3.95 28.59 4.13
CA GLN A 150 -5.05 27.68 4.47
C GLN A 150 -5.57 27.98 5.87
N THR A 151 -6.89 28.08 5.99
CA THR A 151 -7.59 28.18 7.27
C THR A 151 -7.81 26.79 7.82
N VAL A 152 -7.05 26.37 8.83
CA VAL A 152 -7.18 25.07 9.48
C VAL A 152 -8.12 25.20 10.68
N PRO A 153 -9.29 24.54 10.68
CA PRO A 153 -10.17 24.53 11.84
C PRO A 153 -9.55 23.70 12.98
N ILE A 154 -9.46 24.26 14.18
CA ILE A 154 -9.11 23.49 15.38
C ILE A 154 -10.40 22.95 15.99
N ALA A 155 -10.50 21.62 16.12
CA ALA A 155 -11.64 20.96 16.76
C ALA A 155 -11.91 21.56 18.16
N ASN A 156 -13.18 21.85 18.45
CA ASN A 156 -13.67 22.45 19.69
C ASN A 156 -13.22 23.90 19.98
N THR A 157 -12.81 24.65 18.96
CA THR A 157 -12.62 26.11 19.08
C THR A 157 -13.29 26.86 17.93
N ASN A 158 -13.75 28.09 18.19
CA ASN A 158 -14.25 28.99 17.14
C ASN A 158 -13.11 29.81 16.48
N ASN A 159 -11.85 29.43 16.68
CA ASN A 159 -10.70 30.22 16.27
C ASN A 159 -9.80 29.39 15.34
N PRO A 160 -10.05 29.39 14.02
CA PRO A 160 -9.23 28.65 13.08
C PRO A 160 -7.84 29.29 12.97
N VAL A 161 -6.81 28.45 12.79
CA VAL A 161 -5.44 28.93 12.56
C VAL A 161 -5.25 29.17 11.07
N GLN A 162 -4.73 30.35 10.72
CA GLN A 162 -4.23 30.60 9.37
C GLN A 162 -2.81 30.06 9.27
N CYS A 163 -2.65 28.99 8.51
CA CYS A 163 -1.34 28.46 8.14
C CYS A 163 -0.96 29.06 6.78
N THR A 164 0.09 29.88 6.76
CA THR A 164 0.68 30.39 5.50
C THR A 164 1.93 29.59 5.20
N GLU A 165 1.87 28.75 4.17
CA GLU A 165 2.91 27.80 3.78
C GLU A 165 3.12 27.85 2.27
N ALA A 166 4.15 27.20 1.73
CA ALA A 166 4.32 27.18 0.28
C ALA A 166 3.17 26.40 -0.41
N SER A 167 2.48 27.02 -1.38
CA SER A 167 1.39 26.51 -2.23
C SER A 167 1.93 25.68 -3.41
N VAL A 168 1.20 24.90 -4.22
CA VAL A 168 0.38 23.68 -4.00
C VAL A 168 0.47 22.79 -5.25
N ALA A 169 0.54 23.36 -6.46
CA ALA A 169 0.52 22.55 -7.68
C ALA A 169 1.87 21.90 -8.05
N GLN A 170 2.96 22.25 -7.38
CA GLN A 170 4.32 21.85 -7.76
C GLN A 170 5.19 21.54 -6.53
N SER A 171 4.59 21.12 -5.42
CA SER A 171 5.34 20.84 -4.20
C SER A 171 4.93 19.54 -3.53
N GLY A 172 5.91 18.90 -2.90
CA GLY A 172 5.73 17.63 -2.20
C GLY A 172 4.98 17.73 -0.87
N GLY A 173 4.47 18.89 -0.45
CA GLY A 173 4.06 19.13 0.94
C GLY A 173 2.65 18.65 1.34
N PRO A 174 2.36 18.52 2.65
CA PRO A 174 1.05 18.07 3.13
C PRO A 174 -0.08 19.08 2.88
N PHE A 175 0.21 20.39 2.86
CA PHE A 175 -0.79 21.41 2.48
C PHE A 175 -1.16 21.31 1.00
N ALA A 176 -0.17 21.04 0.16
CA ALA A 176 -0.37 20.82 -1.26
C ALA A 176 -1.33 19.65 -1.48
N LEU A 177 -1.01 18.55 -0.81
CA LEU A 177 -1.81 17.34 -0.79
C LEU A 177 -3.24 17.59 -0.29
N ALA A 178 -3.42 18.31 0.82
CA ALA A 178 -4.74 18.62 1.38
C ALA A 178 -5.65 19.39 0.39
N ALA A 179 -5.08 20.28 -0.42
CA ALA A 179 -5.85 21.07 -1.38
C ALA A 179 -6.35 20.24 -2.59
N LEU A 180 -5.80 19.05 -2.83
CA LEU A 180 -6.26 18.14 -3.88
C LEU A 180 -7.52 17.36 -3.47
N LEU A 181 -7.81 17.28 -2.17
CA LEU A 181 -8.89 16.43 -1.66
C LEU A 181 -10.29 16.78 -2.22
N PRO A 182 -10.68 18.07 -2.38
CA PRO A 182 -11.98 18.42 -2.95
C PRO A 182 -12.19 17.94 -4.39
N ASP A 183 -11.11 17.73 -5.16
CA ASP A 183 -11.15 17.28 -6.55
C ASP A 183 -11.04 15.76 -6.69
N PHE A 184 -10.75 15.04 -5.60
CA PHE A 184 -10.69 13.59 -5.60
C PHE A 184 -12.08 12.96 -5.62
N PHE A 185 -12.25 11.93 -6.45
CA PHE A 185 -13.39 11.03 -6.44
C PHE A 185 -12.96 9.64 -6.92
N ILE A 186 -13.72 8.62 -6.53
CA ILE A 186 -13.46 7.24 -6.94
C ILE A 186 -13.55 7.12 -8.47
N GLY A 187 -12.50 6.59 -9.08
CA GLY A 187 -12.33 6.46 -10.54
C GLY A 187 -11.67 7.66 -11.23
N VAL A 188 -11.23 8.69 -10.48
CA VAL A 188 -10.45 9.78 -11.07
C VAL A 188 -9.23 9.23 -11.82
N ASN A 189 -9.09 9.62 -13.09
CA ASN A 189 -8.01 9.17 -13.96
C ASN A 189 -7.90 7.63 -14.08
N ASP A 190 -8.99 6.86 -13.97
CA ASP A 190 -8.92 5.41 -14.12
C ASP A 190 -8.51 4.99 -15.57
N PRO A 191 -7.47 4.15 -15.74
CA PRO A 191 -6.94 3.77 -17.05
C PRO A 191 -7.84 2.79 -17.83
N PHE A 192 -8.87 2.23 -17.19
CA PHE A 192 -9.75 1.23 -17.78
C PHE A 192 -11.16 1.76 -18.07
N GLY A 193 -11.31 3.09 -18.10
CA GLY A 193 -12.57 3.76 -18.45
C GLY A 193 -13.56 3.86 -17.30
N GLY A 194 -13.11 3.63 -16.07
CA GLY A 194 -13.90 3.75 -14.84
C GLY A 194 -14.13 5.19 -14.38
N ASN A 195 -13.63 6.21 -15.10
CA ASN A 195 -13.80 7.61 -14.74
C ASN A 195 -15.27 8.07 -14.91
N PRO A 196 -16.00 8.39 -13.81
CA PRO A 196 -17.40 8.77 -13.88
C PRO A 196 -17.67 10.05 -14.67
N CYS A 197 -16.66 10.92 -14.83
CA CYS A 197 -16.76 12.15 -15.61
C CYS A 197 -16.50 11.93 -17.11
N GLY A 198 -16.09 10.73 -17.52
CA GLY A 198 -15.77 10.42 -18.92
C GLY A 198 -14.46 11.05 -19.42
N THR A 199 -13.67 11.66 -18.54
CA THR A 199 -12.36 12.22 -18.89
C THR A 199 -11.39 11.06 -19.22
N PRO A 200 -10.67 11.14 -20.36
CA PRO A 200 -9.68 10.14 -20.71
C PRO A 200 -8.54 10.04 -19.68
N PHE A 201 -7.95 8.84 -19.58
CA PHE A 201 -6.72 8.62 -18.83
C PHE A 201 -5.56 9.48 -19.35
N THR A 202 -4.79 10.04 -18.43
CA THR A 202 -3.46 10.59 -18.69
C THR A 202 -2.39 9.84 -17.90
N GLY A 203 -1.23 9.63 -18.53
CA GLY A 203 -0.05 9.06 -17.87
C GLY A 203 0.68 10.04 -16.97
N ASP A 204 0.31 11.33 -16.99
CA ASP A 204 0.88 12.37 -16.14
C ASP A 204 0.32 12.26 -14.71
N ILE A 205 0.78 11.26 -13.98
CA ILE A 205 0.31 11.00 -12.61
C ILE A 205 0.87 12.04 -11.65
N PHE A 206 2.17 12.32 -11.74
CA PHE A 206 2.85 13.29 -10.90
C PHE A 206 3.45 14.43 -11.74
N ASP A 207 3.31 15.66 -11.28
CA ASP A 207 3.89 16.86 -11.91
C ASP A 207 4.61 17.76 -10.89
N LEU A 208 5.06 17.16 -9.79
CA LEU A 208 5.62 17.85 -8.64
C LEU A 208 6.98 18.47 -8.94
N TYR A 209 7.78 17.78 -9.77
CA TYR A 209 9.18 18.10 -9.99
C TYR A 209 9.51 18.38 -11.44
N ALA A 210 8.53 18.49 -12.35
CA ALA A 210 8.73 18.86 -13.75
C ALA A 210 9.62 20.12 -13.92
N ASN A 211 9.48 21.12 -13.04
CA ASN A 211 10.31 22.33 -13.08
C ASN A 211 11.78 22.12 -12.68
N TRP A 212 12.14 20.96 -12.15
CA TRP A 212 13.51 20.64 -11.76
C TRP A 212 14.37 20.10 -12.92
N GLU A 213 13.74 19.71 -14.04
CA GLU A 213 14.45 19.20 -15.22
C GLU A 213 15.48 20.20 -15.77
N ASN A 214 15.12 21.48 -15.78
CA ASN A 214 15.88 22.56 -16.40
C ASN A 214 16.62 23.45 -15.39
N LEU A 215 16.89 22.96 -14.18
CA LEU A 215 17.59 23.75 -13.17
C LEU A 215 18.98 24.21 -13.66
N PRO A 216 19.35 25.49 -13.46
CA PRO A 216 20.70 25.94 -13.75
C PRO A 216 21.69 25.34 -12.75
N GLY A 217 22.92 25.08 -13.19
CA GLY A 217 23.99 24.57 -12.33
C GLY A 217 24.07 23.04 -12.25
N ASN A 218 25.23 22.56 -11.80
CA ASN A 218 25.57 21.14 -11.66
C ASN A 218 26.16 20.84 -10.27
N ASP A 219 25.81 21.66 -9.27
CA ASP A 219 26.13 21.33 -7.89
C ASP A 219 25.37 20.06 -7.44
N PRO A 220 25.76 19.41 -6.33
CA PRO A 220 25.15 18.16 -5.91
C PRO A 220 23.63 18.23 -5.71
N VAL A 221 23.11 19.34 -5.17
CA VAL A 221 21.67 19.50 -4.93
C VAL A 221 20.92 19.64 -6.25
N SER A 222 21.40 20.52 -7.14
CA SER A 222 20.79 20.70 -8.47
C SER A 222 20.85 19.41 -9.31
N SER A 223 21.94 18.65 -9.20
CA SER A 223 22.10 17.37 -9.90
C SER A 223 21.12 16.31 -9.38
N PHE A 224 20.94 16.22 -8.06
CA PHE A 224 19.97 15.30 -7.46
C PHE A 224 18.52 15.70 -7.80
N ARG A 225 18.18 16.99 -7.75
CA ARG A 225 16.85 17.48 -8.15
C ARG A 225 16.52 17.15 -9.61
N LYS A 226 17.50 17.26 -10.51
CA LYS A 226 17.33 16.81 -11.92
C LYS A 226 17.11 15.31 -12.00
N SER A 227 17.75 14.52 -11.15
CA SER A 227 17.54 13.06 -11.06
C SER A 227 16.12 12.73 -10.61
N VAL A 228 15.62 13.40 -9.57
CA VAL A 228 14.23 13.30 -9.11
C VAL A 228 13.24 13.61 -10.24
N ALA A 229 13.45 14.71 -10.97
CA ALA A 229 12.58 15.10 -12.09
C ALA A 229 12.56 14.05 -13.21
N ARG A 230 13.73 13.49 -13.57
CA ARG A 230 13.79 12.37 -14.53
C ARG A 230 13.08 11.13 -14.00
N GLY A 231 13.15 10.86 -12.70
CA GLY A 231 12.45 9.74 -12.06
C GLY A 231 10.93 9.88 -12.13
N GLU A 232 10.41 11.10 -11.96
CA GLU A 232 8.99 11.44 -12.18
C GLU A 232 8.59 11.14 -13.63
N GLN A 233 9.39 11.55 -14.61
CA GLN A 233 9.15 11.23 -16.02
C GLN A 233 9.16 9.73 -16.29
N VAL A 234 10.12 8.99 -15.72
CA VAL A 234 10.18 7.53 -15.83
C VAL A 234 8.90 6.90 -15.27
N PHE A 235 8.44 7.35 -14.10
CA PHE A 235 7.20 6.87 -13.48
C PHE A 235 5.99 7.09 -14.39
N ASN A 236 5.84 8.30 -14.93
CA ASN A 236 4.70 8.70 -15.74
C ASN A 236 4.70 8.05 -17.13
N THR A 237 5.87 7.77 -17.71
CA THR A 237 5.95 7.49 -19.16
C THR A 237 6.59 6.17 -19.54
N LYS A 238 7.40 5.52 -18.67
CA LYS A 238 8.09 4.28 -19.05
C LYS A 238 7.07 3.18 -19.37
N PRO A 239 7.08 2.63 -20.61
CA PRO A 239 6.17 1.55 -20.97
C PRO A 239 6.45 0.27 -20.18
N ILE A 240 5.40 -0.35 -19.68
CA ILE A 240 5.42 -1.64 -19.00
C ILE A 240 4.47 -2.59 -19.73
N THR A 241 4.95 -3.77 -20.08
CA THR A 241 4.10 -4.85 -20.59
C THR A 241 3.53 -5.64 -19.41
N ILE A 242 2.35 -5.24 -18.94
CA ILE A 242 1.69 -5.79 -17.76
C ILE A 242 1.11 -7.16 -18.10
N THR A 243 1.72 -8.21 -17.54
CA THR A 243 1.37 -9.61 -17.77
C THR A 243 1.24 -10.38 -16.46
N GLY A 244 0.34 -11.35 -16.45
CA GLY A 244 0.15 -12.26 -15.31
C GLY A 244 -0.30 -11.58 -14.01
N VAL A 245 -0.86 -10.38 -14.07
CA VAL A 245 -1.39 -9.68 -12.88
C VAL A 245 -2.83 -10.09 -12.68
N ALA A 246 -3.08 -10.85 -11.61
CA ALA A 246 -4.45 -11.13 -11.21
C ALA A 246 -5.09 -9.83 -10.68
N GLY A 247 -6.27 -9.48 -11.18
CA GLY A 247 -6.93 -8.19 -10.98
C GLY A 247 -6.92 -7.32 -12.23
N ILE A 248 -6.03 -7.58 -13.20
CA ILE A 248 -5.94 -6.86 -14.48
C ILE A 248 -6.15 -7.84 -15.64
N ASN A 249 -5.19 -8.76 -15.86
CA ASN A 249 -5.17 -9.60 -17.05
C ASN A 249 -6.34 -10.60 -17.10
N ASP A 250 -6.77 -11.17 -15.96
CA ASP A 250 -8.04 -11.91 -15.87
C ASP A 250 -9.22 -11.06 -16.28
N VAL A 251 -9.31 -9.90 -15.63
CA VAL A 251 -10.56 -9.14 -15.57
C VAL A 251 -10.83 -8.54 -16.94
N LEU A 252 -9.77 -8.06 -17.60
CA LEU A 252 -9.82 -7.57 -18.97
C LEU A 252 -9.84 -8.71 -20.01
N ASN A 253 -9.59 -9.96 -19.59
CA ASN A 253 -9.41 -11.10 -20.48
C ASN A 253 -8.36 -10.83 -21.57
N GLN A 254 -7.24 -10.21 -21.17
CA GLN A 254 -6.11 -9.85 -22.04
C GLN A 254 -4.83 -10.45 -21.49
N PRO A 255 -4.04 -11.20 -22.29
CA PRO A 255 -2.79 -11.81 -21.83
C PRO A 255 -1.74 -10.77 -21.43
N SER A 256 -1.81 -9.58 -22.02
CA SER A 256 -0.92 -8.45 -21.77
C SER A 256 -1.65 -7.12 -21.94
N VAL A 257 -1.28 -6.11 -21.16
CA VAL A 257 -1.71 -4.71 -21.31
C VAL A 257 -0.46 -3.84 -21.38
N ILE A 258 -0.40 -2.91 -22.32
CA ILE A 258 0.67 -1.90 -22.35
C ILE A 258 0.23 -0.72 -21.48
N GLY A 259 1.05 -0.39 -20.49
CA GLY A 259 0.78 0.69 -19.54
C GLY A 259 2.08 1.29 -19.01
N ASN A 260 2.02 1.85 -17.81
CA ASN A 260 3.13 2.44 -17.05
C ASN A 260 2.81 2.31 -15.55
N CYS A 261 3.60 2.95 -14.66
CA CYS A 261 3.32 2.93 -13.22
C CYS A 261 1.92 3.49 -12.89
N GLY A 262 1.47 4.48 -13.66
CA GLY A 262 0.15 5.10 -13.58
C GLY A 262 -1.02 4.19 -13.95
N THR A 263 -0.78 3.00 -14.50
CA THR A 263 -1.86 2.01 -14.71
C THR A 263 -2.40 1.44 -13.39
N CYS A 264 -1.60 1.47 -12.32
CA CYS A 264 -2.02 1.03 -10.98
C CYS A 264 -1.97 2.16 -9.94
N HIS A 265 -1.10 3.15 -10.14
CA HIS A 265 -0.97 4.34 -9.31
C HIS A 265 -1.57 5.54 -10.05
N ASP A 266 -2.87 5.50 -10.33
CA ASP A 266 -3.52 6.41 -11.27
C ASP A 266 -4.03 7.72 -10.64
N THR A 267 -4.11 7.79 -9.31
CA THR A 267 -4.69 8.95 -8.62
C THR A 267 -3.73 10.13 -8.71
N PRO A 268 -4.10 11.23 -9.40
CA PRO A 268 -3.17 12.33 -9.71
C PRO A 268 -2.53 12.91 -8.45
N ASN A 269 -1.21 13.02 -8.46
CA ASN A 269 -0.38 13.53 -7.38
C ASN A 269 -0.52 12.81 -6.04
N ILE A 270 -1.17 11.64 -5.99
CA ILE A 270 -1.30 10.80 -4.78
C ILE A 270 -0.57 9.46 -4.95
N GLY A 271 -0.71 8.87 -6.14
CA GLY A 271 -0.21 7.53 -6.42
C GLY A 271 -0.94 6.43 -5.67
N ASP A 272 -2.21 6.62 -5.27
CA ASP A 272 -3.09 5.48 -4.94
C ASP A 272 -3.75 4.95 -6.22
N HIS A 273 -4.46 3.83 -6.10
CA HIS A 273 -5.41 3.43 -7.12
C HIS A 273 -6.79 4.03 -6.84
N SER A 274 -7.32 4.76 -7.82
CA SER A 274 -8.54 5.56 -7.75
C SER A 274 -9.80 4.73 -7.57
N VAL A 275 -9.72 3.42 -7.86
CA VAL A 275 -10.79 2.44 -7.69
C VAL A 275 -10.37 1.30 -6.78
N LYS A 276 -11.36 0.54 -6.29
CA LYS A 276 -11.14 -0.69 -5.52
C LYS A 276 -10.56 -1.78 -6.41
N ALA A 277 -9.25 -1.81 -6.54
CA ALA A 277 -8.52 -2.76 -7.38
C ALA A 277 -7.47 -3.53 -6.55
N PRO A 278 -7.88 -4.62 -5.89
CA PRO A 278 -6.94 -5.56 -5.29
C PRO A 278 -6.21 -6.29 -6.41
N LEU A 279 -4.89 -6.33 -6.36
CA LEU A 279 -4.04 -6.91 -7.40
C LEU A 279 -3.08 -7.94 -6.79
N ASN A 280 -2.75 -8.98 -7.56
CA ASN A 280 -1.59 -9.83 -7.26
C ASN A 280 -0.53 -9.61 -8.35
N ILE A 281 0.54 -8.92 -7.97
CA ILE A 281 1.72 -8.67 -8.81
C ILE A 281 2.87 -9.65 -8.49
N GLY A 282 2.68 -10.61 -7.59
CA GLY A 282 3.67 -11.60 -7.15
C GLY A 282 4.32 -11.32 -5.79
N ILE A 283 3.88 -10.28 -5.07
CA ILE A 283 4.44 -9.92 -3.76
C ILE A 283 3.95 -10.81 -2.61
N THR A 284 2.91 -11.62 -2.85
CA THR A 284 2.40 -12.63 -1.89
C THR A 284 2.90 -14.03 -2.21
N ASP A 285 3.66 -14.22 -3.29
CA ASP A 285 4.09 -15.54 -3.73
C ASP A 285 5.17 -16.09 -2.78
N ALA A 286 5.11 -17.40 -2.50
CA ALA A 286 6.10 -18.05 -1.65
C ALA A 286 7.48 -18.18 -2.31
N ASN A 287 7.53 -18.07 -3.64
CA ASN A 287 8.75 -18.03 -4.44
C ASN A 287 8.83 -16.64 -5.10
N PRO A 288 9.25 -15.61 -4.37
CA PRO A 288 9.17 -14.26 -4.87
C PRO A 288 10.26 -13.98 -5.93
N VAL A 289 10.03 -12.95 -6.73
CA VAL A 289 11.05 -12.41 -7.63
C VAL A 289 12.12 -11.68 -6.80
N SER A 290 13.40 -11.89 -7.12
CA SER A 290 14.51 -11.16 -6.50
C SER A 290 14.31 -9.64 -6.64
N PRO A 291 14.69 -8.81 -5.65
CA PRO A 291 15.42 -9.14 -4.41
C PRO A 291 14.52 -9.33 -3.18
N LEU A 292 13.24 -9.66 -3.35
CA LEU A 292 12.29 -9.74 -2.24
C LEU A 292 12.65 -10.86 -1.25
N ASP A 293 12.73 -10.51 0.03
CA ASP A 293 12.96 -11.45 1.12
C ASP A 293 11.66 -11.79 1.87
N VAL A 294 11.14 -12.98 1.62
CA VAL A 294 9.97 -13.55 2.32
C VAL A 294 10.36 -14.54 3.42
N ALA A 295 11.66 -14.66 3.76
CA ALA A 295 12.09 -15.53 4.85
C ALA A 295 11.41 -15.15 6.16
N GLY A 296 11.08 -16.17 6.96
CA GLY A 296 10.33 -16.03 8.21
C GLY A 296 8.82 -15.92 8.02
N LEU A 297 8.29 -15.64 6.83
CA LEU A 297 6.84 -15.63 6.63
C LEU A 297 6.28 -17.07 6.59
N PRO A 298 5.04 -17.30 7.07
CA PRO A 298 4.36 -18.57 6.87
C PRO A 298 4.10 -18.79 5.38
N VAL A 299 3.97 -20.06 4.99
CA VAL A 299 3.68 -20.45 3.61
C VAL A 299 2.45 -21.35 3.60
N PHE A 300 1.53 -21.04 2.69
CA PHE A 300 0.27 -21.73 2.53
C PHE A 300 0.09 -22.23 1.11
N ASP A 301 -0.45 -23.43 0.99
CA ASP A 301 -1.09 -23.89 -0.23
C ASP A 301 -2.58 -23.54 -0.16
N VAL A 302 -3.03 -22.74 -1.13
CA VAL A 302 -4.43 -22.34 -1.26
C VAL A 302 -5.01 -22.98 -2.52
N THR A 303 -5.85 -23.99 -2.33
CA THR A 303 -6.43 -24.76 -3.44
C THR A 303 -7.85 -24.29 -3.74
N CYS A 304 -8.09 -23.80 -4.95
CA CYS A 304 -9.41 -23.36 -5.37
C CYS A 304 -10.35 -24.55 -5.58
N THR A 305 -11.53 -24.48 -4.97
CA THR A 305 -12.57 -25.51 -5.03
C THR A 305 -13.82 -25.04 -5.77
N ASP A 306 -13.83 -23.82 -6.32
CA ASP A 306 -14.93 -23.26 -7.11
C ASP A 306 -14.95 -23.80 -8.56
N PRO A 307 -15.92 -24.64 -8.97
CA PRO A 307 -16.00 -25.14 -10.35
C PRO A 307 -16.23 -24.05 -11.40
N SER A 308 -16.74 -22.88 -10.99
CA SER A 308 -16.96 -21.74 -11.89
C SER A 308 -15.72 -20.88 -12.09
N SER A 309 -14.67 -21.09 -11.29
CA SER A 309 -13.46 -20.29 -11.36
C SER A 309 -12.49 -20.83 -12.40
N ARG A 310 -11.79 -19.91 -13.09
CA ARG A 310 -10.61 -20.23 -13.93
C ARG A 310 -9.45 -20.87 -13.15
N LEU A 311 -9.51 -20.81 -11.82
CA LEU A 311 -8.55 -21.42 -10.91
C LEU A 311 -8.99 -22.78 -10.37
N PHE A 312 -10.15 -23.31 -10.79
CA PHE A 312 -10.67 -24.57 -10.25
C PHE A 312 -9.62 -25.70 -10.27
N GLY A 313 -9.41 -26.34 -9.12
CA GLY A 313 -8.43 -27.42 -8.95
C GLY A 313 -6.97 -26.96 -8.93
N LYS A 314 -6.68 -25.66 -9.09
CA LYS A 314 -5.33 -25.12 -8.97
C LYS A 314 -5.01 -24.81 -7.51
N THR A 315 -3.76 -25.08 -7.15
CA THR A 315 -3.15 -24.70 -5.88
C THR A 315 -2.18 -23.55 -6.11
N LEU A 316 -2.32 -22.49 -5.33
CA LEU A 316 -1.41 -21.35 -5.31
C LEU A 316 -0.64 -21.37 -3.99
N THR A 317 0.68 -21.33 -4.07
CA THR A 317 1.55 -21.32 -2.89
C THR A 317 1.95 -19.88 -2.55
N VAL A 318 1.44 -19.36 -1.44
CA VAL A 318 1.52 -17.94 -1.06
C VAL A 318 1.92 -17.78 0.40
N THR A 319 2.52 -16.64 0.74
CA THR A 319 2.75 -16.25 2.14
C THR A 319 1.55 -15.55 2.77
N ASP A 320 0.65 -15.00 1.94
CA ASP A 320 -0.56 -14.32 2.36
C ASP A 320 -1.67 -14.58 1.33
N PRO A 321 -2.76 -15.29 1.68
CA PRO A 321 -3.89 -15.48 0.76
C PRO A 321 -4.62 -14.18 0.41
N GLY A 322 -4.32 -13.07 1.08
CA GLY A 322 -4.75 -11.72 0.74
C GLY A 322 -6.25 -11.55 0.91
N ARG A 323 -6.86 -10.85 -0.05
CA ARG A 323 -8.29 -10.55 -0.08
C ARG A 323 -9.18 -11.81 -0.12
N ALA A 324 -8.68 -12.97 -0.50
CA ALA A 324 -9.46 -14.21 -0.47
C ALA A 324 -9.98 -14.54 0.94
N LEU A 325 -9.24 -14.18 2.00
CA LEU A 325 -9.68 -14.36 3.39
C LEU A 325 -10.80 -13.40 3.79
N VAL A 326 -11.13 -12.42 2.94
CA VAL A 326 -12.26 -11.52 3.13
C VAL A 326 -13.43 -11.94 2.25
N SER A 327 -13.18 -12.16 0.96
CA SER A 327 -14.24 -12.37 -0.04
C SER A 327 -14.72 -13.81 -0.16
N GLY A 328 -13.89 -14.78 0.24
CA GLY A 328 -14.12 -16.21 0.03
C GLY A 328 -13.91 -16.68 -1.43
N LYS A 329 -13.48 -15.81 -2.36
CA LYS A 329 -13.39 -16.13 -3.79
C LYS A 329 -11.99 -16.58 -4.19
N CYS A 330 -11.89 -17.62 -5.03
CA CYS A 330 -10.60 -18.03 -5.61
C CYS A 330 -9.91 -16.91 -6.39
N ALA A 331 -10.70 -16.09 -7.10
CA ALA A 331 -10.17 -15.00 -7.92
C ALA A 331 -9.47 -13.91 -7.10
N ASP A 332 -9.56 -13.93 -5.76
CA ASP A 332 -8.93 -12.96 -4.86
C ASP A 332 -7.69 -13.50 -4.13
N ILE A 333 -7.26 -14.74 -4.42
CA ILE A 333 -6.09 -15.35 -3.78
C ILE A 333 -4.83 -14.54 -4.09
N GLY A 334 -4.13 -14.15 -3.02
CA GLY A 334 -2.88 -13.38 -3.07
C GLY A 334 -3.05 -11.91 -3.45
N LYS A 335 -4.28 -11.41 -3.62
CA LYS A 335 -4.51 -10.01 -4.01
C LYS A 335 -4.49 -9.08 -2.81
N THR A 336 -3.80 -7.96 -2.96
CA THR A 336 -3.76 -6.85 -1.99
C THR A 336 -3.93 -5.50 -2.70
N LYS A 337 -4.32 -4.45 -1.99
CA LYS A 337 -4.35 -3.10 -2.57
C LYS A 337 -2.95 -2.52 -2.77
N GLY A 338 -2.80 -1.57 -3.70
CA GLY A 338 -1.67 -0.65 -3.73
C GLY A 338 -1.77 0.39 -2.59
N PRO A 339 -0.64 0.88 -2.03
CA PRO A 339 -0.65 1.98 -1.08
C PRO A 339 -0.56 3.35 -1.77
N ILE A 340 -1.02 4.40 -1.08
CA ILE A 340 -0.68 5.80 -1.39
C ILE A 340 0.85 5.94 -1.36
N LEU A 341 1.43 6.65 -2.35
CA LEU A 341 2.87 6.86 -2.44
C LEU A 341 3.36 8.12 -1.70
N ARG A 342 2.46 8.99 -1.24
CA ARG A 342 2.81 10.15 -0.39
C ARG A 342 3.26 9.72 1.00
N GLY A 343 4.45 10.17 1.42
CA GLY A 343 5.12 9.78 2.66
C GLY A 343 5.76 8.39 2.60
N LEU A 344 6.13 7.92 1.41
CA LEU A 344 6.69 6.59 1.16
C LEU A 344 8.08 6.42 1.77
N ALA A 345 8.94 7.44 1.67
CA ALA A 345 10.36 7.33 2.02
C ALA A 345 10.61 6.86 3.47
N ALA A 346 9.78 7.32 4.41
CA ALA A 346 9.87 6.98 5.83
C ALA A 346 9.34 5.57 6.18
N ARG A 347 9.06 4.73 5.18
CA ARG A 347 8.34 3.46 5.35
C ARG A 347 9.13 2.25 4.94
N ALA A 348 10.46 2.27 4.90
CA ALA A 348 11.22 1.01 4.78
C ALA A 348 10.88 0.04 5.94
N PRO A 349 10.93 -1.29 5.73
CA PRO A 349 11.01 -1.97 4.42
C PRO A 349 9.67 -1.92 3.67
N TYR A 350 9.67 -2.05 2.34
CA TYR A 350 8.53 -1.81 1.47
C TYR A 350 7.66 -3.06 1.21
N PHE A 351 6.51 -2.85 0.56
CA PHE A 351 5.40 -3.78 0.38
C PHE A 351 4.64 -4.14 1.68
N HIS A 352 3.50 -4.81 1.53
CA HIS A 352 2.66 -5.20 2.65
C HIS A 352 3.37 -6.17 3.61
N ASN A 353 4.34 -6.95 3.13
CA ASN A 353 5.07 -7.95 3.90
C ASN A 353 6.52 -7.56 4.20
N GLY A 354 6.92 -6.31 3.96
CA GLY A 354 8.27 -5.83 4.29
C GLY A 354 9.39 -6.55 3.56
N SER A 355 9.10 -7.10 2.38
CA SER A 355 10.03 -7.97 1.63
C SER A 355 11.10 -7.22 0.85
N ALA A 356 10.91 -5.93 0.56
CA ALA A 356 11.93 -5.09 -0.06
C ALA A 356 12.59 -4.18 0.99
N ALA A 357 13.90 -4.28 1.20
CA ALA A 357 14.57 -3.48 2.23
C ALA A 357 14.68 -2.00 1.84
N THR A 358 14.90 -1.72 0.55
CA THR A 358 15.14 -0.37 0.03
C THR A 358 14.21 0.01 -1.12
N LEU A 359 14.13 1.30 -1.47
CA LEU A 359 13.41 1.75 -2.68
C LEU A 359 14.04 1.17 -3.95
N SER A 360 15.38 1.03 -3.97
CA SER A 360 16.09 0.37 -5.07
C SER A 360 15.65 -1.09 -5.22
N ASP A 361 15.46 -1.83 -4.11
CA ASP A 361 14.93 -3.20 -4.15
C ASP A 361 13.50 -3.26 -4.68
N ALA A 362 12.66 -2.28 -4.32
CA ALA A 362 11.30 -2.18 -4.84
C ALA A 362 11.29 -1.90 -6.36
N VAL A 363 12.14 -0.99 -6.84
CA VAL A 363 12.30 -0.69 -8.27
C VAL A 363 12.84 -1.91 -9.03
N GLU A 364 13.84 -2.58 -8.48
CA GLU A 364 14.42 -3.80 -9.06
C GLU A 364 13.37 -4.91 -9.18
N PHE A 365 12.53 -5.10 -8.16
CA PHE A 365 11.42 -6.04 -8.24
C PHE A 365 10.52 -5.76 -9.44
N TYR A 366 10.11 -4.50 -9.67
CA TYR A 366 9.26 -4.16 -10.82
C TYR A 366 9.98 -4.42 -12.15
N ASP A 367 11.27 -4.08 -12.23
CA ASP A 367 12.09 -4.34 -13.43
C ASP A 367 12.11 -5.84 -13.77
N GLN A 368 12.40 -6.69 -12.78
CA GLN A 368 12.48 -8.13 -12.95
C GLN A 368 11.12 -8.76 -13.21
N ARG A 369 10.10 -8.38 -12.43
CA ARG A 369 8.75 -8.96 -12.50
C ARG A 369 8.07 -8.70 -13.84
N PHE A 370 8.32 -7.55 -14.45
CA PHE A 370 7.69 -7.15 -15.71
C PHE A 370 8.66 -7.11 -16.89
N ASN A 371 9.94 -7.43 -16.66
CA ASN A 371 11.01 -7.31 -17.65
C ASN A 371 10.98 -5.93 -18.33
N VAL A 372 10.92 -4.86 -17.51
CA VAL A 372 10.71 -3.49 -17.99
C VAL A 372 11.92 -3.00 -18.81
N GLY A 373 13.13 -3.40 -18.40
CA GLY A 373 14.36 -2.97 -19.05
C GLY A 373 14.71 -1.53 -18.67
N PHE A 374 14.64 -1.22 -17.38
CA PHE A 374 15.20 0.03 -16.88
C PHE A 374 16.72 0.04 -17.02
N THR A 375 17.26 1.14 -17.53
CA THR A 375 18.70 1.43 -17.43
C THR A 375 19.07 1.70 -15.97
N ASP A 376 20.34 1.57 -15.61
CA ASP A 376 20.83 1.89 -14.27
C ASP A 376 20.48 3.33 -13.84
N GLN A 377 20.53 4.27 -14.80
CA GLN A 377 20.14 5.66 -14.57
C GLN A 377 18.64 5.79 -14.28
N GLU A 378 17.77 5.10 -15.03
CA GLU A 378 16.33 5.11 -14.78
C GLU A 378 15.99 4.50 -13.41
N LYS A 379 16.68 3.41 -13.02
CA LYS A 379 16.48 2.81 -11.69
C LYS A 379 16.85 3.77 -10.57
N GLN A 380 18.00 4.45 -10.71
CA GLN A 380 18.45 5.44 -9.74
C GLN A 380 17.52 6.65 -9.69
N ASP A 381 17.15 7.20 -10.86
CA ASP A 381 16.27 8.36 -10.96
C ASP A 381 14.89 8.05 -10.36
N LEU A 382 14.31 6.88 -10.68
CA LEU A 382 13.04 6.44 -10.13
C LEU A 382 13.11 6.22 -8.61
N ALA A 383 14.17 5.59 -8.09
CA ALA A 383 14.35 5.43 -6.66
C ALA A 383 14.50 6.79 -5.94
N ASN A 384 15.22 7.75 -6.53
CA ASN A 384 15.36 9.10 -6.01
C ASN A 384 14.02 9.84 -6.01
N PHE A 385 13.22 9.72 -7.07
CA PHE A 385 11.86 10.28 -7.10
C PHE A 385 10.98 9.70 -5.99
N LEU A 386 10.94 8.38 -5.85
CA LEU A 386 10.16 7.71 -4.80
C LEU A 386 10.62 8.10 -3.38
N ALA A 387 11.90 8.45 -3.20
CA ALA A 387 12.44 8.95 -1.93
C ALA A 387 11.97 10.37 -1.58
N THR A 388 11.39 11.09 -2.54
CA THR A 388 10.84 12.45 -2.35
C THR A 388 9.33 12.49 -2.16
N LEU A 389 8.63 11.35 -2.26
CA LEU A 389 7.17 11.28 -2.14
C LEU A 389 6.67 11.16 -0.70
#